data_AF-A0A497G5X2-F1
#
_entry.id   AF-A0A497G5X2-F1
#
_cell.length_a   1.000
_cell.length_b   1.000
_cell.length_c   1.000
_cell.angle_alpha   90.00
_cell.angle_beta   90.00
_cell.angle_gamma   90.00
#
_symmetry.space_group_name_H-M   'P 1'
#
loop_
_entity.id
_entity.type
_entity.pdbx_description
1 polymer ?
#
loop_
_entity_poly.entity_id
_entity_poly.type
_entity_poly.pdbx_seq_one_letter_code
_entity_poly.pdbx_strand_id
1 'polypeptide(L)'
;VEEVGIRRTIGDVGLTYFAGELGFTATAWPLQGASIGEVTDFGSKVFEALGLEIPDRIQVLRPIRADIMPEWWFYEVRSENLTAYACAAYKAGRGFLLWSGLSWQDADLQVKTAVAMIALLLDPELPMRPPKPKPLLTPFMLATILFVLGTIILVSAFILYTLRKIRSI
;
A
#
# COMPACT_ATOMS: atom_id res chain seq x y z
N VAL A 1 -19.14 28.44 14.41
CA VAL A 1 -17.88 27.66 14.31
C VAL A 1 -17.96 26.63 15.43
N GLU A 2 -18.09 25.34 15.10
CA GLU A 2 -18.07 24.28 16.12
C GLU A 2 -16.70 24.33 16.82
N GLU A 3 -16.67 24.41 18.14
CA GLU A 3 -15.44 24.31 18.92
C GLU A 3 -14.86 22.91 18.70
N VAL A 4 -13.88 22.82 17.82
CA VAL A 4 -13.05 21.63 17.68
C VAL A 4 -12.13 21.65 18.91
N GLY A 5 -12.35 20.70 19.82
CA GLY A 5 -11.78 20.69 21.17
C GLY A 5 -10.25 20.80 21.28
N ILE A 6 -9.79 20.91 22.52
CA ILE A 6 -8.39 21.16 22.89
C ILE A 6 -7.43 20.18 22.19
N ARG A 7 -6.51 20.72 21.38
CA ARG A 7 -5.43 19.96 20.72
C ARG A 7 -4.51 19.35 21.78
N ARG A 8 -4.41 18.02 21.80
CA ARG A 8 -3.41 17.29 22.61
C ARG A 8 -2.44 16.58 21.69
N THR A 9 -1.14 16.68 21.99
CA THR A 9 -0.12 15.88 21.32
C THR A 9 -0.26 14.43 21.78
N ILE A 10 -0.59 13.54 20.86
CA ILE A 10 -0.64 12.11 21.11
C ILE A 10 0.81 11.58 21.02
N GLY A 11 1.42 11.25 22.16
CA GLY A 11 2.70 10.52 22.20
C GLY A 11 2.53 9.02 21.93
N ASP A 12 3.62 8.25 21.99
CA ASP A 12 3.66 6.83 21.60
C ASP A 12 2.65 5.92 22.30
N VAL A 13 2.24 6.27 23.53
CA VAL A 13 1.23 5.55 24.32
C VAL A 13 -0.17 6.16 24.15
N GLY A 14 -0.24 7.42 23.72
CA GLY A 14 -1.48 8.17 23.59
C GLY A 14 -2.43 7.57 22.55
N LEU A 15 -1.90 6.93 21.50
CA LEU A 15 -2.71 6.30 20.47
C LEU A 15 -3.48 5.09 21.02
N THR A 16 -2.86 4.35 21.93
CA THR A 16 -3.50 3.23 22.64
C THR A 16 -4.63 3.72 23.54
N TYR A 17 -4.39 4.79 24.31
CA TYR A 17 -5.43 5.39 25.14
C TYR A 17 -6.56 5.98 24.30
N PHE A 18 -6.23 6.72 23.25
CA PHE A 18 -7.21 7.31 22.33
C PHE A 18 -8.07 6.23 21.64
N ALA A 19 -7.45 5.13 21.18
CA ALA A 19 -8.18 3.98 20.66
C ALA A 19 -9.10 3.39 21.73
N GLY A 20 -8.62 3.21 22.97
CA GLY A 20 -9.42 2.72 24.10
C GLY A 20 -10.64 3.61 24.41
N GLU A 21 -10.47 4.93 24.44
CA GLU A 21 -11.56 5.90 24.65
C GLU A 21 -12.61 5.86 23.53
N LEU A 22 -12.22 5.44 22.33
CA LEU A 22 -13.13 5.24 21.20
C LEU A 22 -13.78 3.85 21.16
N GLY A 23 -13.54 3.00 22.17
CA GLY A 23 -14.01 1.61 22.19
C GLY A 23 -13.24 0.69 21.24
N PHE A 24 -12.08 1.12 20.76
CA PHE A 24 -11.19 0.31 19.93
C PHE A 24 -10.16 -0.40 20.80
N THR A 25 -10.07 -1.71 20.61
CA THR A 25 -9.03 -2.51 21.23
C THR A 25 -7.86 -2.60 20.26
N ALA A 26 -6.86 -1.75 20.45
CA ALA A 26 -5.59 -1.77 19.72
C ALA A 26 -4.55 -2.74 20.34
N THR A 27 -4.91 -3.42 21.44
CA THR A 27 -3.97 -4.26 22.19
C THR A 27 -3.78 -5.60 21.50
N ALA A 28 -2.62 -5.77 20.87
CA ALA A 28 -1.78 -6.98 20.72
C ALA A 28 -2.46 -8.37 20.79
N TRP A 29 -3.62 -8.54 20.14
CA TRP A 29 -4.33 -9.81 20.07
C TRP A 29 -4.69 -10.12 18.61
N PRO A 30 -4.40 -11.33 18.09
CA PRO A 30 -3.93 -12.52 18.83
C PRO A 30 -2.40 -12.63 18.88
N LEU A 31 -1.91 -13.01 20.07
CA LEU A 31 -0.53 -13.43 20.43
C LEU A 31 0.60 -12.45 20.07
N GLN A 32 1.06 -11.70 21.07
CA GLN A 32 2.36 -11.01 21.18
C GLN A 32 3.25 -11.09 19.92
N GLY A 33 2.93 -10.27 18.92
CA GLY A 33 3.61 -10.33 17.63
C GLY A 33 2.80 -9.59 16.57
N ALA A 34 3.42 -9.43 15.41
CA ALA A 34 2.71 -8.90 14.27
C ALA A 34 1.97 -10.04 13.55
N SER A 35 0.67 -9.84 13.32
CA SER A 35 -0.25 -10.83 12.76
C SER A 35 -0.27 -10.74 11.25
N ILE A 36 -0.57 -11.83 10.56
CA ILE A 36 -0.69 -11.81 9.09
C ILE A 36 -2.07 -11.28 8.72
N GLY A 37 -2.12 -10.12 8.07
CA GLY A 37 -3.33 -9.57 7.45
C GLY A 37 -3.41 -9.97 5.99
N GLU A 38 -4.62 -10.31 5.54
CA GLU A 38 -4.94 -10.63 4.15
C GLU A 38 -5.57 -9.42 3.47
N VAL A 39 -5.18 -9.15 2.23
CA VAL A 39 -5.76 -8.08 1.44
C VAL A 39 -7.21 -8.41 1.13
N THR A 40 -8.07 -7.41 1.21
CA THR A 40 -9.47 -7.52 0.86
C THR A 40 -9.70 -7.15 -0.61
N ASP A 41 -10.80 -7.66 -1.19
CA ASP A 41 -11.23 -7.27 -2.53
C ASP A 41 -11.36 -5.75 -2.70
N PHE A 42 -11.81 -5.07 -1.65
CA PHE A 42 -11.92 -3.62 -1.62
C PHE A 42 -10.54 -2.96 -1.71
N GLY A 43 -9.58 -3.41 -0.88
CA GLY A 43 -8.20 -2.95 -0.92
C GLY A 43 -7.55 -3.14 -2.28
N SER A 44 -7.70 -4.33 -2.89
CA SER A 44 -7.18 -4.60 -4.24
C SER A 44 -7.74 -3.63 -5.28
N LYS A 45 -9.07 -3.42 -5.31
CA LYS A 45 -9.69 -2.50 -6.26
C LYS A 45 -9.19 -1.06 -6.13
N VAL A 46 -9.01 -0.58 -4.90
CA VAL A 46 -8.47 0.77 -4.65
C VAL A 46 -7.06 0.91 -5.20
N PHE A 47 -6.17 -0.05 -4.93
CA PHE A 47 -4.80 0.00 -5.41
C PHE A 47 -4.72 -0.16 -6.93
N GLU A 48 -5.52 -1.05 -7.51
CA GLU A 48 -5.63 -1.23 -8.97
C GLU A 48 -6.10 0.05 -9.67
N ALA A 49 -7.12 0.73 -9.15
CA ALA A 49 -7.61 2.00 -9.69
C ALA A 49 -6.53 3.09 -9.66
N LEU A 50 -5.60 3.02 -8.71
CA LEU A 50 -4.46 3.94 -8.63
C LEU A 50 -3.25 3.50 -9.47
N GLY A 51 -3.26 2.28 -10.01
CA GLY A 51 -2.12 1.67 -10.68
C GLY A 51 -0.97 1.36 -9.72
N LEU A 52 -1.31 1.08 -8.45
CA LEU A 52 -0.37 0.70 -7.40
C LEU A 52 -0.44 -0.81 -7.19
N GLU A 53 0.68 -1.38 -6.78
CA GLU A 53 0.75 -2.78 -6.36
C GLU A 53 0.58 -2.85 -4.84
N ILE A 54 -0.23 -3.81 -4.40
CA ILE A 54 -0.44 -4.16 -3.00
C ILE A 54 -0.14 -5.65 -2.81
N PRO A 55 0.59 -6.05 -1.76
CA PRO A 55 0.80 -7.46 -1.47
C PRO A 55 -0.50 -8.12 -0.96
N ASP A 56 -0.69 -9.40 -1.28
CA ASP A 56 -1.85 -10.18 -0.84
C ASP A 56 -1.88 -10.40 0.68
N ARG A 57 -0.70 -10.39 1.31
CA ARG A 57 -0.52 -10.63 2.74
C ARG A 57 0.56 -9.73 3.30
N ILE A 58 0.32 -9.19 4.49
CA ILE A 58 1.27 -8.33 5.20
C ILE A 58 1.35 -8.68 6.67
N GLN A 59 2.49 -8.35 7.27
CA GLN A 59 2.66 -8.42 8.71
C GLN A 59 2.12 -7.13 9.36
N VAL A 60 0.99 -7.21 10.04
CA VAL A 60 0.34 -6.06 10.69
C VAL A 60 0.78 -5.96 12.13
N LEU A 61 1.32 -4.79 12.52
CA LEU A 61 1.60 -4.52 13.92
C LEU A 61 0.46 -3.67 14.50
N ARG A 62 -0.22 -4.21 15.53
CA ARG A 62 -1.38 -3.56 16.18
C ARG A 62 -2.59 -3.39 15.22
N PRO A 63 -3.13 -4.47 14.64
CA PRO A 63 -4.47 -4.40 14.05
C PRO A 63 -5.48 -3.97 15.14
N ILE A 64 -6.54 -3.28 14.73
CA ILE A 64 -7.59 -2.84 15.66
C ILE A 64 -8.83 -3.72 15.52
N ARG A 65 -9.36 -4.11 16.67
CA ARG A 65 -10.72 -4.64 16.80
C ARG A 65 -11.62 -3.53 17.33
N ALA A 66 -12.80 -3.41 16.76
CA ALA A 66 -13.85 -2.52 17.23
C ALA A 66 -15.18 -3.28 17.29
N ASP A 67 -16.08 -2.86 18.18
CA ASP A 67 -17.46 -3.37 18.21
C ASP A 67 -18.32 -2.77 17.09
N ILE A 68 -17.77 -1.82 16.33
CA ILE A 68 -18.34 -1.26 15.11
C ILE A 68 -17.51 -1.70 13.90
N MET A 69 -18.20 -2.00 12.79
CA MET A 69 -17.55 -2.33 11.52
C MET A 69 -16.88 -1.07 10.95
N PRO A 70 -15.63 -1.13 10.45
CA PRO A 70 -15.04 -0.04 9.68
C PRO A 70 -15.87 0.28 8.44
N GLU A 71 -15.87 1.55 8.05
CA GLU A 71 -16.51 2.03 6.81
C GLU A 71 -15.81 1.45 5.57
N TRP A 72 -14.49 1.26 5.68
CA TRP A 72 -13.68 0.53 4.73
C TRP A 72 -12.36 0.09 5.36
N TRP A 73 -11.72 -0.92 4.76
CA TRP A 73 -10.42 -1.43 5.18
C TRP A 73 -9.69 -2.08 4.00
N PHE A 74 -8.36 -2.14 4.07
CA PHE A 74 -7.56 -2.82 3.04
C PHE A 74 -7.13 -4.21 3.47
N TYR A 75 -6.81 -4.41 4.75
CA TYR A 75 -6.38 -5.71 5.26
C TYR A 75 -7.20 -6.17 6.45
N GLU A 76 -7.49 -7.46 6.50
CA GLU A 76 -8.16 -8.12 7.61
C GLU A 76 -7.27 -9.19 8.25
N VAL A 77 -7.30 -9.26 9.57
CA VAL A 77 -6.65 -10.29 10.37
C VAL A 77 -7.76 -11.11 11.01
N ARG A 78 -7.90 -12.37 10.58
CA ARG A 78 -8.94 -13.28 11.07
C ARG A 78 -8.37 -14.29 12.05
N SER A 79 -9.12 -14.54 13.12
CA SER A 79 -8.94 -15.62 14.09
C SER A 79 -10.28 -16.34 14.28
N GLU A 80 -10.28 -17.50 14.95
CA GLU A 80 -11.45 -18.39 15.05
C GLU A 80 -12.71 -17.69 15.59
N ASN A 81 -12.55 -16.70 16.46
CA ASN A 81 -13.65 -15.97 17.09
C ASN A 81 -13.62 -14.46 16.85
N LEU A 82 -12.75 -13.98 15.94
CA LEU A 82 -12.48 -12.56 15.81
C LEU A 82 -12.01 -12.12 14.43
N THR A 83 -12.43 -10.91 14.02
CA THR A 83 -11.77 -10.15 12.95
C THR A 83 -11.22 -8.83 13.50
N ALA A 84 -9.99 -8.52 13.14
CA ALA A 84 -9.34 -7.22 13.36
C ALA A 84 -8.89 -6.65 12.02
N TYR A 85 -8.64 -5.34 11.96
CA TYR A 85 -8.39 -4.64 10.70
C TYR A 85 -7.07 -3.88 10.73
N ALA A 86 -6.42 -3.84 9.57
CA ALA A 86 -5.31 -2.94 9.29
C ALA A 86 -5.66 -2.05 8.10
N CYS A 87 -5.19 -0.80 8.10
CA CYS A 87 -5.52 0.16 7.05
C CYS A 87 -7.03 0.33 6.90
N ALA A 88 -7.67 0.82 7.97
CA ALA A 88 -9.11 0.93 8.09
C ALA A 88 -9.55 2.35 8.44
N ALA A 89 -10.77 2.69 8.06
CA ALA A 89 -11.41 3.93 8.45
C ALA A 89 -12.68 3.70 9.26
N TYR A 90 -12.83 4.51 10.31
CA TYR A 90 -13.98 4.50 11.19
C TYR A 90 -14.61 5.88 11.22
N LYS A 91 -15.93 5.94 11.19
CA LYS A 91 -16.66 7.19 11.35
C LYS A 91 -16.51 7.71 12.78
N ALA A 92 -16.05 8.95 12.92
CA ALA A 92 -15.85 9.61 14.21
C ALA A 92 -16.43 11.04 14.16
N GLY A 93 -17.63 11.20 14.71
CA GLY A 93 -18.39 12.46 14.62
C GLY A 93 -18.68 12.83 13.16
N ARG A 94 -18.20 14.01 12.73
CA ARG A 94 -18.33 14.49 11.34
C ARG A 94 -17.17 14.05 10.43
N GLY A 95 -16.15 13.39 10.97
CA GLY A 95 -14.95 12.98 10.23
C GLY A 95 -14.70 11.48 10.29
N PHE A 96 -13.49 11.08 9.90
CA PHE A 96 -13.01 9.70 9.94
C PHE A 96 -11.72 9.59 10.76
N LEU A 97 -11.61 8.52 11.55
CA LEU A 97 -10.33 8.05 12.05
C LEU A 97 -9.72 7.10 11.03
N LEU A 98 -8.52 7.41 10.56
CA LEU A 98 -7.73 6.53 9.69
C LEU A 98 -6.69 5.78 10.53
N TRP A 99 -6.66 4.47 10.39
CA TRP A 99 -5.70 3.60 11.08
C TRP A 99 -4.92 2.73 10.09
N SER A 100 -3.60 2.89 9.96
CA SER A 100 -2.80 2.04 9.07
C SER A 100 -2.28 0.77 9.76
N GLY A 101 -1.79 0.83 11.00
CA GLY A 101 -1.22 -0.34 11.70
C GLY A 101 0.01 -0.95 11.01
N LEU A 102 0.68 -0.19 10.13
CA LEU A 102 1.78 -0.67 9.27
C LEU A 102 3.18 -0.33 9.79
N SER A 103 3.37 -0.12 11.09
CA SER A 103 4.59 0.50 11.61
C SER A 103 5.90 -0.26 11.32
N TRP A 104 5.84 -1.57 11.05
CA TRP A 104 7.01 -2.42 10.78
C TRP A 104 7.10 -2.88 9.31
N GLN A 105 6.30 -2.29 8.42
CA GLN A 105 6.38 -2.56 6.99
C GLN A 105 7.43 -1.70 6.30
N ASP A 106 7.82 -2.07 5.08
CA ASP A 106 8.71 -1.25 4.27
C ASP A 106 8.09 0.14 4.01
N ALA A 107 8.96 1.15 3.86
CA ALA A 107 8.53 2.53 3.74
C ALA A 107 7.68 2.78 2.48
N ASP A 108 7.94 2.04 1.40
CA ASP A 108 7.20 2.18 0.13
C ASP A 108 5.76 1.69 0.29
N LEU A 109 5.54 0.55 0.93
CA LEU A 109 4.20 0.05 1.25
C LEU A 109 3.44 0.99 2.19
N GLN A 110 4.11 1.57 3.20
CA GLN A 110 3.50 2.57 4.07
C GLN A 110 3.04 3.81 3.29
N VAL A 111 3.88 4.32 2.38
CA VAL A 111 3.55 5.48 1.53
C VAL A 111 2.41 5.15 0.56
N LYS A 112 2.48 4.02 -0.16
CA LYS A 112 1.42 3.59 -1.08
C LYS A 112 0.08 3.45 -0.37
N THR A 113 0.09 2.87 0.81
CA THR A 113 -1.13 2.71 1.62
C THR A 113 -1.67 4.05 2.08
N ALA A 114 -0.81 4.97 2.55
CA ALA A 114 -1.24 6.32 2.92
C ALA A 114 -1.85 7.07 1.72
N VAL A 115 -1.25 6.96 0.53
CA VAL A 115 -1.79 7.53 -0.71
C VAL A 115 -3.15 6.93 -1.03
N ALA A 116 -3.30 5.61 -0.95
CA ALA A 116 -4.58 4.94 -1.20
C ALA A 116 -5.68 5.38 -0.23
N MET A 117 -5.37 5.49 1.07
CA MET A 117 -6.30 5.96 2.10
C MET A 117 -6.74 7.41 1.86
N ILE A 118 -5.81 8.30 1.49
CA ILE A 118 -6.12 9.70 1.18
C ILE A 118 -6.92 9.81 -0.12
N ALA A 119 -6.53 9.08 -1.17
CA ALA A 119 -7.23 9.08 -2.45
C ALA A 119 -8.68 8.64 -2.28
N LEU A 120 -8.94 7.60 -1.49
CA LEU A 120 -10.28 7.12 -1.20
C LEU A 120 -11.12 8.13 -0.40
N LEU A 121 -10.52 8.91 0.50
CA LEU A 121 -11.23 10.01 1.19
C LEU A 121 -11.61 11.14 0.22
N LEU A 122 -10.76 11.42 -0.76
CA LEU A 122 -11.02 12.45 -1.77
C LEU A 122 -12.01 11.98 -2.85
N ASP A 123 -12.07 10.66 -3.08
CA ASP A 123 -12.85 10.03 -4.13
C ASP A 123 -13.39 8.66 -3.67
N PRO A 124 -14.55 8.63 -2.99
CA PRO A 124 -15.13 7.39 -2.46
C PRO A 124 -15.52 6.36 -3.54
N GLU A 125 -15.71 6.80 -4.78
CA GLU A 125 -16.05 5.93 -5.92
C GLU A 125 -14.83 5.26 -6.56
N LEU A 126 -13.62 5.55 -6.07
CA LEU A 126 -12.36 4.99 -6.56
C LEU A 126 -12.36 3.46 -6.76
N PRO A 127 -12.94 2.62 -5.87
CA PRO A 127 -12.98 1.16 -6.06
C PRO A 127 -13.84 0.69 -7.24
N MET A 128 -14.70 1.57 -7.78
CA MET A 128 -15.56 1.28 -8.94
C MET A 128 -14.91 1.74 -10.26
N ARG A 129 -13.81 2.49 -10.19
CA ARG A 129 -13.11 2.97 -11.37
C ARG A 129 -12.35 1.84 -12.05
N PRO A 130 -12.20 1.90 -13.39
CA PRO A 130 -11.37 0.92 -14.08
C PRO A 130 -9.92 1.01 -13.57
N PRO A 131 -9.20 -0.12 -13.55
CA PRO A 131 -7.80 -0.14 -13.15
C PRO A 131 -7.00 0.83 -14.01
N LYS A 132 -6.05 1.53 -13.39
CA LYS A 132 -5.20 2.45 -14.14
C LYS A 132 -4.40 1.63 -15.17
N PRO A 133 -4.37 2.04 -16.45
CA PRO A 133 -3.65 1.30 -17.46
C PRO A 133 -2.18 1.20 -17.06
N LYS A 134 -1.66 -0.03 -17.00
CA LYS A 134 -0.22 -0.26 -16.79
C LYS A 134 0.53 0.41 -17.95
N PRO A 135 1.58 1.21 -17.68
CA PRO A 135 2.36 1.80 -18.75
C PRO A 135 2.95 0.68 -19.62
N LEU A 136 2.72 0.76 -20.93
CA LEU A 136 3.18 -0.25 -21.91
C LEU A 136 4.71 -0.42 -21.89
N LEU A 137 5.45 0.61 -21.46
CA LEU A 137 6.90 0.62 -21.32
C LEU A 137 7.27 1.25 -19.98
N THR A 138 7.89 0.47 -19.10
CA THR A 138 8.55 1.03 -17.92
C THR A 138 9.88 1.69 -18.32
N PRO A 139 10.39 2.68 -17.57
CA PRO A 139 11.72 3.26 -17.84
C PRO A 139 12.83 2.21 -17.90
N PHE A 140 12.73 1.17 -17.06
CA PHE A 140 13.65 0.03 -17.05
C PHE A 140 13.56 -0.81 -18.32
N MET A 141 12.35 -1.10 -18.82
CA MET A 141 12.16 -1.78 -20.10
C MET A 141 12.73 -0.95 -21.26
N LEU A 142 12.52 0.37 -21.25
CA LEU A 142 13.08 1.27 -22.26
C LEU A 142 14.61 1.25 -22.25
N ALA A 143 15.22 1.32 -21.06
CA ALA A 143 16.67 1.23 -20.89
C ALA A 143 17.22 -0.12 -21.38
N THR A 144 16.50 -1.21 -21.09
CA THR A 144 16.88 -2.56 -21.52
C THR A 144 16.83 -2.70 -23.04
N ILE A 145 15.77 -2.20 -23.68
CA ILE A 145 15.62 -2.20 -25.15
C ILE A 145 16.77 -1.41 -25.79
N LEU A 146 17.06 -0.20 -25.29
CA LEU A 146 18.14 0.63 -25.80
C LEU A 146 19.52 -0.03 -25.63
N PHE A 147 19.75 -0.69 -24.51
CA PHE A 147 20.99 -1.42 -24.25
C PHE A 147 21.18 -2.62 -25.22
N VAL A 148 20.13 -3.42 -25.41
CA VAL A 148 20.14 -4.55 -26.35
C VAL A 148 20.39 -4.06 -27.78
N LEU A 149 19.69 -3.00 -28.22
CA LEU A 149 19.92 -2.38 -29.53
C LEU A 149 21.36 -1.88 -29.69
N GLY A 150 21.89 -1.17 -28.69
CA GLY A 150 23.28 -0.70 -28.71
C GLY A 150 24.29 -1.84 -28.81
N THR A 151 24.04 -2.94 -28.10
CA THR A 151 24.89 -4.14 -28.12
C THR A 151 24.87 -4.80 -29.50
N ILE A 152 23.68 -4.97 -30.11
CA ILE A 152 23.53 -5.54 -31.47
C ILE A 152 24.30 -4.69 -32.49
N ILE A 153 24.21 -3.36 -32.40
CA ILE A 153 24.90 -2.44 -33.32
C ILE A 153 26.43 -2.60 -33.17
N LEU A 154 26.94 -2.61 -31.95
CA LEU A 154 28.38 -2.77 -31.68
C LEU A 154 28.92 -4.11 -32.18
N VAL A 155 28.24 -5.21 -31.88
CA VAL A 155 28.63 -6.56 -32.33
C VAL A 155 28.60 -6.63 -33.86
N SER A 156 27.55 -6.09 -34.49
CA SER A 156 27.41 -6.07 -35.95
C SER A 156 28.53 -5.25 -36.61
N ALA A 157 28.87 -4.09 -36.05
CA ALA A 157 29.99 -3.27 -36.53
C ALA A 157 31.35 -3.98 -36.39
N PHE A 158 31.56 -4.69 -35.27
CA PHE A 158 32.78 -5.47 -35.04
C PHE A 158 32.91 -6.66 -36.00
N ILE A 159 31.82 -7.39 -36.25
CA ILE A 159 31.78 -8.48 -37.24
C ILE A 159 32.08 -7.94 -38.65
N LEU A 160 31.45 -6.83 -39.05
CA LEU A 160 31.71 -6.21 -40.35
C LEU A 160 33.17 -5.72 -40.48
N TYR A 161 33.73 -5.15 -39.41
CA TYR A 161 35.13 -4.71 -39.37
C TYR A 161 36.10 -5.89 -39.55
N THR A 162 35.90 -6.97 -38.79
CA THR A 162 36.75 -8.17 -38.86
C THR A 162 36.64 -8.86 -40.23
N LEU A 163 35.43 -9.00 -40.78
CA LEU A 163 35.24 -9.55 -42.14
C LEU A 163 35.92 -8.70 -43.21
N ARG A 164 35.88 -7.37 -43.10
CA ARG A 164 36.62 -6.48 -44.02
C ARG A 164 38.13 -6.68 -43.92
N LYS A 165 38.67 -6.77 -42.71
CA LYS A 165 40.11 -6.95 -42.47
C LYS A 165 40.64 -8.28 -42.98
N ILE A 166 39.87 -9.36 -42.86
CA ILE A 166 40.25 -10.70 -43.37
C ILE A 166 40.26 -10.73 -44.91
N ARG A 167 39.34 -10.02 -45.57
CA ARG A 167 39.31 -9.94 -47.04
C ARG A 167 40.40 -9.04 -47.67
N SER A 168 41.08 -8.21 -46.87
CA SER A 168 42.15 -7.32 -47.35
C SER A 168 43.56 -7.89 -47.16
N ILE A 169 43.68 -9.13 -46.66
CA ILE A 169 44.92 -9.90 -46.51
C ILE A 169 44.92 -10.97 -47.61
#